data_AF-A0A0U9HE09-F1
#
_entry.id   AF-A0A0U9HE09-F1
#
_cell.length_a   1.000
_cell.length_b   1.000
_cell.length_c   1.000
_cell.angle_alpha   90.00
_cell.angle_beta   90.00
_cell.angle_gamma   90.00
#
_symmetry.space_group_name_H-M   'P 1'
#
loop_
_entity.id
_entity.type
_entity.pdbx_description
1 polymer ?
#
loop_
_entity_poly.entity_id
_entity_poly.type
_entity_poly.pdbx_seq_one_letter_code
_entity_poly.pdbx_strand_id
1 'polypeptide(L)'
;PGREIDENASPQFIGGTFMQPEEYDQLIEDPVGFIAETILPRVCTNLETKRKAMATWVRVGMELEKGARLGGEVGRISAELGYPYIPMGWAYAPMDIIGDFLRGISNAALDVRRYPDKIKKAVDALTEPVITYALDACKPINAEVAFIPLHLNEYLSPKLYNEFYWPSLKKVIIRLYEEGVKSEVFFEGHHEPHLETILELPRGWGIAYFEKTDVVKAKEVLKDHTCVMGGLPISLLVSATPQEIDEYVKTLLEKVKPGGGFILAPAVGTAPAITPPENIHALISAVEKYG
;
A
#
# COMPACT_ATOMS: atom_id res chain seq x y z
N PRO A 1 7.57 -5.04 -17.73
CA PRO A 1 7.84 -3.78 -17.02
C PRO A 1 9.19 -3.84 -16.29
N GLY A 2 10.00 -2.80 -16.44
CA GLY A 2 11.27 -2.66 -15.71
C GLY A 2 12.51 -3.22 -16.41
N ARG A 3 12.39 -3.84 -17.59
CA ARG A 3 13.57 -4.21 -18.42
C ARG A 3 13.99 -3.09 -19.38
N GLU A 4 13.08 -2.16 -19.61
CA GLU A 4 13.20 -1.04 -20.53
C GLU A 4 13.56 0.27 -19.81
N ILE A 5 13.85 0.21 -18.51
CA ILE A 5 14.29 1.36 -17.70
C ILE A 5 15.80 1.27 -17.43
N ASP A 6 16.41 2.41 -17.08
CA ASP A 6 17.82 2.47 -16.67
C ASP A 6 18.09 1.61 -15.44
N GLU A 7 19.31 1.09 -15.31
CA GLU A 7 19.73 0.28 -14.16
C GLU A 7 19.53 1.00 -12.82
N ASN A 8 19.61 2.34 -12.82
CA ASN A 8 19.42 3.20 -11.65
C ASN A 8 18.05 3.89 -11.61
N ALA A 9 17.10 3.50 -12.45
CA ALA A 9 15.76 4.06 -12.44
C ALA A 9 14.90 3.47 -11.31
N SER A 10 13.97 4.28 -10.79
CA SER A 10 12.93 3.78 -9.90
C SER A 10 12.09 2.70 -10.60
N PRO A 11 11.70 1.61 -9.91
CA PRO A 11 10.81 0.60 -10.45
C PRO A 11 9.52 1.22 -11.00
N GLN A 12 9.03 0.69 -12.11
CA GLN A 12 7.77 1.14 -12.72
C GLN A 12 6.78 0.00 -12.84
N PHE A 13 5.54 0.26 -12.42
CA PHE A 13 4.39 -0.57 -12.72
C PHE A 13 3.69 -0.02 -13.97
N ILE A 14 3.66 -0.82 -15.04
CA ILE A 14 2.91 -0.48 -16.25
C ILE A 14 1.54 -1.15 -16.13
N GLY A 15 0.56 -0.39 -15.67
CA GLY A 15 -0.84 -0.83 -15.63
C GLY A 15 -1.44 -0.99 -17.02
N GLY A 16 -2.65 -1.56 -17.07
CA GLY A 16 -3.36 -1.77 -18.32
C GLY A 16 -4.84 -2.10 -18.12
N THR A 17 -5.56 -2.23 -19.23
CA THR A 17 -6.96 -2.66 -19.24
C THR A 17 -7.03 -4.09 -19.76
N PHE A 18 -7.21 -5.03 -18.84
CA PHE A 18 -7.22 -6.47 -19.11
C PHE A 18 -8.62 -7.09 -19.00
N MET A 19 -9.57 -6.36 -18.43
CA MET A 19 -10.99 -6.70 -18.30
C MET A 19 -11.85 -5.65 -19.03
N GLN A 20 -12.90 -6.07 -19.74
CA GLN A 20 -13.91 -5.21 -20.34
C GLN A 20 -15.16 -5.08 -19.44
N PRO A 21 -15.98 -4.01 -19.57
CA PRO A 21 -17.18 -3.83 -18.76
C PRO A 21 -18.18 -5.00 -18.81
N GLU A 22 -18.26 -5.69 -19.94
CA GLU A 22 -19.18 -6.82 -20.13
C GLU A 22 -18.77 -8.03 -19.29
N GLU A 23 -17.51 -8.10 -18.87
CA GLU A 23 -16.93 -9.23 -18.13
C GLU A 23 -17.07 -9.10 -16.61
N TYR A 24 -17.63 -8.00 -16.09
CA TYR A 24 -17.90 -7.85 -14.66
C TYR A 24 -18.72 -9.01 -14.10
N ASP A 25 -19.68 -9.54 -14.86
CA ASP A 25 -20.55 -10.61 -14.38
C ASP A 25 -19.76 -11.91 -14.15
N GLN A 26 -18.70 -12.14 -14.94
CA GLN A 26 -17.79 -13.28 -14.74
C GLN A 26 -16.90 -13.08 -13.50
N LEU A 27 -16.38 -11.86 -13.30
CA LEU A 27 -15.63 -11.51 -12.09
C LEU A 27 -16.47 -11.66 -10.82
N ILE A 28 -17.76 -11.30 -10.88
CA ILE A 28 -18.68 -11.39 -9.73
C ILE A 28 -18.99 -12.86 -9.40
N GLU A 29 -19.16 -13.71 -10.41
CA GLU A 29 -19.51 -15.13 -10.23
C GLU A 29 -18.35 -15.94 -9.64
N ASP A 30 -17.14 -15.77 -10.16
CA ASP A 30 -15.94 -16.46 -9.69
C ASP A 30 -14.71 -15.56 -9.81
N PRO A 31 -14.45 -14.70 -8.80
CA PRO A 31 -13.37 -13.72 -8.90
C PRO A 31 -11.99 -14.38 -9.00
N VAL A 32 -11.76 -15.47 -8.25
CA VAL A 32 -10.45 -16.15 -8.23
C VAL A 32 -10.22 -16.89 -9.54
N GLY A 33 -11.20 -17.67 -10.01
CA GLY A 33 -11.10 -18.39 -11.28
C GLY A 33 -11.00 -17.44 -12.47
N PHE A 34 -11.82 -16.38 -12.52
CA PHE A 34 -11.74 -15.39 -13.59
C PHE A 34 -10.37 -14.71 -13.64
N ILE A 35 -9.80 -14.30 -12.51
CA ILE A 35 -8.46 -13.73 -12.47
C ILE A 35 -7.42 -14.75 -12.94
N ALA A 36 -7.45 -15.96 -12.41
CA ALA A 36 -6.42 -16.98 -12.67
C ALA A 36 -6.45 -17.51 -14.11
N GLU A 37 -7.65 -17.73 -14.66
CA GLU A 37 -7.84 -18.42 -15.93
C GLU A 37 -8.07 -17.48 -17.11
N THR A 38 -8.54 -16.25 -16.86
CA THR A 38 -8.83 -15.27 -17.91
C THR A 38 -7.88 -14.08 -17.88
N ILE A 39 -7.72 -13.41 -16.73
CA ILE A 39 -6.93 -12.18 -16.65
C ILE A 39 -5.43 -12.46 -16.68
N LEU A 40 -4.91 -13.36 -15.86
CA LEU A 40 -3.48 -13.67 -15.80
C LEU A 40 -2.91 -14.08 -17.17
N PRO A 41 -3.57 -14.94 -17.98
CA PRO A 41 -3.11 -15.23 -19.33
C PRO A 41 -3.07 -14.03 -20.28
N ARG A 42 -3.98 -13.05 -20.12
CA ARG A 42 -3.97 -11.80 -20.92
C ARG A 42 -2.80 -10.89 -20.54
N VAL A 43 -2.50 -10.81 -19.24
CA VAL A 43 -1.39 -9.99 -18.71
C VAL A 43 -0.04 -10.64 -19.03
N CYS A 44 0.06 -11.95 -18.83
CA CYS A 44 1.28 -12.72 -19.04
C CYS A 44 1.05 -13.82 -20.08
N THR A 45 1.41 -13.54 -21.34
CA THR A 45 1.22 -14.45 -22.48
C THR A 45 1.93 -15.81 -22.31
N ASN A 46 2.92 -15.89 -21.41
CA ASN A 46 3.55 -17.16 -21.03
C ASN A 46 2.63 -18.10 -20.24
N LEU A 47 1.46 -17.64 -19.80
CA LEU A 47 0.45 -18.43 -19.09
C LEU A 47 -0.70 -18.90 -19.99
N GLU A 48 -0.72 -18.51 -21.28
CA GLU A 48 -1.81 -18.84 -22.23
C GLU A 48 -2.04 -20.34 -22.46
N THR A 49 -1.01 -21.17 -22.25
CA THR A 49 -1.12 -22.62 -22.48
C THR A 49 -0.57 -23.38 -21.30
N LYS A 50 -1.17 -24.53 -20.95
CA LYS A 50 -0.75 -25.37 -19.81
C LYS A 50 0.75 -25.67 -19.81
N ARG A 51 1.35 -25.95 -20.98
CA ARG A 51 2.77 -26.27 -21.11
C ARG A 51 3.67 -25.07 -20.82
N LYS A 52 3.36 -23.90 -21.40
CA LYS A 52 4.11 -22.67 -21.14
C LYS A 52 3.92 -22.22 -19.68
N ALA A 53 2.71 -22.32 -19.16
CA ALA A 53 2.37 -21.96 -17.79
C ALA A 53 3.19 -22.79 -16.78
N MET A 54 3.23 -24.13 -16.93
CA MET A 54 4.02 -25.01 -16.06
C MET A 54 5.50 -24.61 -16.02
N ALA A 55 6.13 -24.44 -17.18
CA ALA A 55 7.53 -24.03 -17.25
C ALA A 55 7.76 -22.61 -16.67
N THR A 56 6.78 -21.73 -16.80
CA THR A 56 6.83 -20.36 -16.27
C THR A 56 6.74 -20.36 -14.76
N TRP A 57 5.82 -21.13 -14.16
CA TRP A 57 5.69 -21.26 -12.72
C TRP A 57 6.94 -21.84 -12.06
N VAL A 58 7.60 -22.81 -12.70
CA VAL A 58 8.90 -23.32 -12.22
C VAL A 58 9.93 -22.19 -12.19
N ARG A 59 10.05 -21.39 -13.26
CA ARG A 59 11.00 -20.25 -13.28
C ARG A 59 10.66 -19.20 -12.23
N VAL A 60 9.38 -18.86 -12.07
CA VAL A 60 8.91 -17.92 -11.05
C VAL A 60 9.28 -18.44 -9.65
N GLY A 61 9.02 -19.72 -9.36
CA GLY A 61 9.40 -20.34 -8.09
C GLY A 61 10.90 -20.25 -7.81
N MET A 62 11.75 -20.52 -8.81
CA MET A 62 13.20 -20.39 -8.68
C MET A 62 13.65 -18.95 -8.41
N GLU A 63 13.05 -17.95 -9.07
CA GLU A 63 13.38 -16.54 -8.81
C GLU A 63 12.86 -16.05 -7.47
N LEU A 64 11.67 -16.49 -7.04
CA LEU A 64 11.14 -16.22 -5.70
C LEU A 64 12.05 -16.81 -4.61
N GLU A 65 12.55 -18.04 -4.80
CA GLU A 65 13.49 -18.67 -3.87
C GLU A 65 14.82 -17.90 -3.78
N LYS A 66 15.37 -17.46 -4.92
CA LYS A 66 16.57 -16.61 -4.94
C LYS A 66 16.34 -15.30 -4.20
N GLY A 67 15.21 -14.64 -4.45
CA GLY A 67 14.82 -13.39 -3.78
C GLY A 67 14.66 -13.58 -2.28
N ALA A 68 13.97 -14.65 -1.85
CA ALA A 68 13.78 -14.98 -0.45
C ALA A 68 15.11 -15.23 0.26
N ARG A 69 16.05 -15.94 -0.37
CA ARG A 69 17.39 -16.16 0.19
C ARG A 69 18.18 -14.86 0.36
N LEU A 70 18.18 -14.00 -0.67
CA LEU A 70 18.84 -12.69 -0.59
C LEU A 70 18.21 -11.82 0.51
N GLY A 71 16.88 -11.75 0.56
CA GLY A 71 16.16 -11.02 1.60
C GLY A 71 16.49 -11.52 3.00
N GLY A 72 16.58 -12.83 3.20
CA GLY A 72 16.99 -13.43 4.47
C GLY A 72 18.44 -13.09 4.86
N GLU A 73 19.36 -13.08 3.89
CA GLU A 73 20.76 -12.68 4.13
C GLU A 73 20.89 -11.21 4.50
N VAL A 74 20.21 -10.32 3.76
CA VAL A 74 20.15 -8.88 4.08
C VAL A 74 19.55 -8.68 5.47
N GLY A 75 18.42 -9.33 5.77
CA GLY A 75 17.78 -9.25 7.09
C GLY A 75 18.70 -9.69 8.23
N ARG A 76 19.49 -10.77 8.04
CA ARG A 76 20.48 -11.21 9.03
C ARG A 76 21.57 -10.15 9.25
N ILE A 77 22.14 -9.61 8.18
CA ILE A 77 23.18 -8.57 8.26
C ILE A 77 22.64 -7.31 8.95
N SER A 78 21.44 -6.87 8.56
CA SER A 78 20.75 -5.73 9.18
C SER A 78 20.56 -5.95 10.68
N ALA A 79 20.10 -7.13 11.10
CA ALA A 79 19.91 -7.45 12.52
C ALA A 79 21.23 -7.44 13.32
N GLU A 80 22.32 -7.96 12.74
CA GLU A 80 23.67 -7.89 13.35
C GLU A 80 24.17 -6.46 13.54
N LEU A 81 23.74 -5.54 12.69
CA LEU A 81 24.01 -4.11 12.77
C LEU A 81 23.03 -3.34 13.68
N GLY A 82 22.05 -4.02 14.29
CA GLY A 82 21.05 -3.42 15.18
C GLY A 82 19.81 -2.86 14.47
N TYR A 83 19.63 -3.15 13.18
CA TYR A 83 18.43 -2.77 12.43
C TYR A 83 17.43 -3.94 12.42
N PRO A 84 16.35 -3.88 13.21
CA PRO A 84 15.40 -4.98 13.28
C PRO A 84 14.66 -5.16 11.95
N TYR A 85 14.46 -6.42 11.56
CA TYR A 85 13.53 -6.77 10.49
C TYR A 85 12.11 -6.87 11.07
N ILE A 86 11.16 -6.16 10.46
CA ILE A 86 9.73 -6.27 10.79
C ILE A 86 9.06 -7.08 9.67
N PRO A 87 8.68 -8.35 9.91
CA PRO A 87 7.92 -9.11 8.93
C PRO A 87 6.59 -8.39 8.64
N MET A 88 6.32 -8.20 7.35
CA MET A 88 5.15 -7.46 6.90
C MET A 88 4.47 -8.21 5.76
N GLY A 89 3.18 -8.49 5.94
CA GLY A 89 2.33 -9.05 4.89
C GLY A 89 1.75 -7.98 3.98
N TRP A 90 0.90 -8.40 3.04
CA TRP A 90 0.28 -7.52 2.05
C TRP A 90 -1.23 -7.71 2.03
N ALA A 91 -1.97 -6.64 1.85
CA ALA A 91 -3.39 -6.66 1.51
C ALA A 91 -3.70 -5.54 0.52
N TYR A 92 -4.95 -5.48 0.06
CA TYR A 92 -5.43 -4.46 -0.86
C TYR A 92 -6.82 -3.98 -0.46
N ALA A 93 -7.20 -2.78 -0.90
CA ALA A 93 -8.62 -2.47 -1.01
C ALA A 93 -9.20 -3.26 -2.20
N PRO A 94 -10.38 -3.92 -2.08
CA PRO A 94 -10.93 -4.71 -3.18
C PRO A 94 -11.20 -3.89 -4.45
N MET A 95 -11.50 -2.59 -4.33
CA MET A 95 -11.67 -1.71 -5.48
C MET A 95 -10.33 -1.37 -6.17
N ASP A 96 -9.22 -1.32 -5.45
CA ASP A 96 -7.90 -1.12 -6.05
C ASP A 96 -7.48 -2.33 -6.88
N ILE A 97 -7.88 -3.55 -6.52
CA ILE A 97 -7.67 -4.73 -7.39
C ILE A 97 -8.30 -4.50 -8.77
N ILE A 98 -9.50 -3.91 -8.83
CA ILE A 98 -10.16 -3.56 -10.10
C ILE A 98 -9.36 -2.49 -10.84
N GLY A 99 -8.91 -1.45 -10.14
CA GLY A 99 -8.12 -0.35 -10.71
C GLY A 99 -6.76 -0.78 -11.25
N ASP A 100 -5.99 -1.49 -10.45
CA ASP A 100 -4.57 -1.76 -10.72
C ASP A 100 -4.37 -2.92 -11.70
N PHE A 101 -5.18 -3.98 -11.56
CA PHE A 101 -4.93 -5.24 -12.23
C PHE A 101 -5.97 -5.62 -13.29
N LEU A 102 -7.16 -5.01 -13.30
CA LEU A 102 -8.27 -5.42 -14.18
C LEU A 102 -8.63 -4.35 -15.22
N ARG A 103 -9.09 -3.17 -14.77
CA ARG A 103 -9.69 -2.14 -15.63
C ARG A 103 -8.73 -1.01 -15.97
N GLY A 104 -7.72 -0.78 -15.14
CA GLY A 104 -6.96 0.46 -15.12
C GLY A 104 -7.69 1.54 -14.31
N ILE A 105 -6.94 2.32 -13.53
CA ILE A 105 -7.45 3.36 -12.60
C ILE A 105 -8.49 4.27 -13.26
N SER A 106 -8.18 4.81 -14.43
CA SER A 106 -9.09 5.73 -15.14
C SER A 106 -10.43 5.08 -15.51
N ASN A 107 -10.42 3.82 -15.95
CA ASN A 107 -11.65 3.12 -16.31
C ASN A 107 -12.43 2.69 -15.07
N ALA A 108 -11.75 2.22 -14.02
CA ALA A 108 -12.40 1.88 -12.75
C ALA A 108 -13.14 3.09 -12.16
N ALA A 109 -12.50 4.27 -12.14
CA ALA A 109 -13.12 5.51 -11.69
C ALA A 109 -14.32 5.93 -12.54
N LEU A 110 -14.26 5.76 -13.87
CA LEU A 110 -15.40 6.03 -14.76
C LEU A 110 -16.55 5.02 -14.56
N ASP A 111 -16.21 3.76 -14.33
CA ASP A 111 -17.18 2.67 -14.16
C ASP A 111 -18.02 2.84 -12.89
N VAL A 112 -17.52 3.52 -11.84
CA VAL A 112 -18.33 3.94 -10.68
C VAL A 112 -19.59 4.69 -11.11
N ARG A 113 -19.51 5.50 -12.18
CA ARG A 113 -20.66 6.24 -12.70
C ARG A 113 -21.44 5.49 -13.76
N ARG A 114 -20.76 4.70 -14.61
CA ARG A 114 -21.39 4.01 -15.75
C ARG A 114 -22.06 2.70 -15.36
N TYR A 115 -21.46 1.97 -14.43
CA TYR A 115 -21.85 0.64 -14.00
C TYR A 115 -21.81 0.48 -12.47
N PRO A 116 -22.46 1.38 -11.70
CA PRO A 116 -22.35 1.41 -10.24
C PRO A 116 -22.71 0.08 -9.57
N ASP A 117 -23.77 -0.59 -10.03
CA ASP A 117 -24.20 -1.87 -9.47
C ASP A 117 -23.20 -2.99 -9.73
N LYS A 118 -22.54 -2.97 -10.89
CA LYS A 118 -21.50 -3.95 -11.24
C LYS A 118 -20.26 -3.74 -10.38
N ILE A 119 -19.83 -2.49 -10.19
CA ILE A 119 -18.70 -2.17 -9.29
C ILE A 119 -18.99 -2.66 -7.88
N LYS A 120 -20.16 -2.34 -7.30
CA LYS A 120 -20.50 -2.75 -5.94
C LYS A 120 -20.48 -4.26 -5.76
N LYS A 121 -21.08 -5.00 -6.70
CA LYS A 121 -21.09 -6.47 -6.66
C LYS A 121 -19.69 -7.06 -6.84
N ALA A 122 -18.87 -6.49 -7.72
CA ALA A 122 -17.51 -6.95 -7.94
C ALA A 122 -16.62 -6.70 -6.71
N VAL A 123 -16.73 -5.53 -6.09
CA VAL A 123 -16.04 -5.18 -4.83
C VAL A 123 -16.44 -6.13 -3.70
N ASP A 124 -17.74 -6.43 -3.56
CA ASP A 124 -18.24 -7.39 -2.56
C ASP A 124 -17.69 -8.81 -2.82
N ALA A 125 -17.78 -9.29 -4.07
CA ALA A 125 -17.26 -10.59 -4.48
C ALA A 125 -15.73 -10.74 -4.25
N LEU A 126 -14.96 -9.66 -4.46
CA LEU A 126 -13.52 -9.63 -4.23
C LEU A 126 -13.12 -9.55 -2.75
N THR A 127 -14.03 -9.16 -1.85
CA THR A 127 -13.67 -8.84 -0.47
C THR A 127 -13.12 -10.05 0.31
N GLU A 128 -13.83 -11.19 0.32
CA GLU A 128 -13.33 -12.40 1.01
C GLU A 128 -12.07 -13.01 0.37
N PRO A 129 -11.93 -13.07 -0.98
CA PRO A 129 -10.67 -13.43 -1.62
C PRO A 129 -9.49 -12.56 -1.18
N VAL A 130 -9.68 -11.24 -1.09
CA VAL A 130 -8.63 -10.31 -0.64
C VAL A 130 -8.26 -10.52 0.82
N ILE A 131 -9.24 -10.77 1.71
CA ILE A 131 -8.97 -11.11 3.12
C ILE A 131 -8.17 -12.41 3.22
N THR A 132 -8.59 -13.44 2.49
CA THR A 132 -7.91 -14.74 2.47
C THR A 132 -6.46 -14.58 2.02
N TYR A 133 -6.24 -13.87 0.90
CA TYR A 133 -4.92 -13.54 0.40
C TYR A 133 -4.06 -12.85 1.46
N ALA A 134 -4.62 -11.84 2.13
CA ALA A 134 -3.87 -11.06 3.11
C ALA A 134 -3.44 -11.89 4.32
N LEU A 135 -4.34 -12.72 4.86
CA LEU A 135 -4.02 -13.61 5.98
C LEU A 135 -2.97 -14.66 5.57
N ASP A 136 -3.09 -15.21 4.37
CA ASP A 136 -2.13 -16.21 3.88
C ASP A 136 -0.77 -15.60 3.50
N ALA A 137 -0.73 -14.30 3.18
CA ALA A 137 0.52 -13.54 3.03
C ALA A 137 1.21 -13.29 4.39
N CYS A 138 0.45 -13.17 5.48
CA CYS A 138 0.99 -12.88 6.82
C CYS A 138 1.46 -14.14 7.57
N LYS A 139 0.68 -15.22 7.55
CA LYS A 139 0.92 -16.42 8.39
C LYS A 139 2.32 -17.04 8.24
N PRO A 140 2.86 -17.30 7.02
CA PRO A 140 4.12 -18.04 6.87
C PRO A 140 5.33 -17.30 7.44
N ILE A 141 5.25 -15.97 7.50
CA ILE A 141 6.30 -15.09 8.02
C ILE A 141 5.98 -14.56 9.42
N ASN A 142 4.88 -15.02 10.03
CA ASN A 142 4.38 -14.54 11.32
C ASN A 142 4.31 -13.01 11.39
N ALA A 143 3.82 -12.38 10.31
CA ALA A 143 3.67 -10.94 10.26
C ALA A 143 2.53 -10.49 11.18
N GLU A 144 2.84 -9.54 12.07
CA GLU A 144 1.84 -8.89 12.94
C GLU A 144 1.17 -7.70 12.24
N VAL A 145 1.70 -7.29 11.08
CA VAL A 145 1.23 -6.14 10.30
C VAL A 145 1.09 -6.53 8.83
N ALA A 146 -0.02 -6.12 8.21
CA ALA A 146 -0.23 -6.17 6.77
C ALA A 146 -0.23 -4.76 6.19
N PHE A 147 0.59 -4.53 5.15
CA PHE A 147 0.62 -3.28 4.40
C PHE A 147 -0.50 -3.22 3.37
N ILE A 148 -1.19 -2.07 3.29
CA ILE A 148 -2.31 -1.84 2.37
C ILE A 148 -2.08 -0.51 1.63
N PRO A 149 -1.55 -0.52 0.39
CA PRO A 149 -1.50 0.68 -0.43
C PRO A 149 -2.90 1.00 -0.97
N LEU A 150 -3.27 2.28 -0.95
CA LEU A 150 -4.54 2.77 -1.49
C LEU A 150 -4.25 3.61 -2.73
N HIS A 151 -4.87 3.29 -3.87
CA HIS A 151 -4.59 3.99 -5.13
C HIS A 151 -5.80 4.80 -5.65
N LEU A 152 -7.03 4.42 -5.30
CA LEU A 152 -8.24 5.11 -5.77
C LEU A 152 -8.79 6.16 -4.81
N ASN A 153 -8.34 6.21 -3.55
CA ASN A 153 -8.96 7.04 -2.51
C ASN A 153 -8.96 8.54 -2.86
N GLU A 154 -7.86 9.09 -3.37
CA GLU A 154 -7.75 10.52 -3.72
C GLU A 154 -8.70 10.92 -4.87
N TYR A 155 -9.07 9.97 -5.74
CA TYR A 155 -9.90 10.23 -6.91
C TYR A 155 -11.41 10.22 -6.61
N LEU A 156 -11.81 9.80 -5.41
CA LEU A 156 -13.22 9.63 -5.05
C LEU A 156 -13.68 10.76 -4.13
N SER A 157 -14.74 11.47 -4.51
CA SER A 157 -15.41 12.40 -3.58
C SER A 157 -15.88 11.66 -2.31
N PRO A 158 -16.06 12.33 -1.15
CA PRO A 158 -16.51 11.68 0.08
C PRO A 158 -17.75 10.79 -0.08
N LYS A 159 -18.72 11.23 -0.90
CA LYS A 159 -19.90 10.43 -1.22
C LYS A 159 -19.54 9.10 -1.91
N LEU A 160 -18.69 9.16 -2.94
CA LEU A 160 -18.30 7.97 -3.71
C LEU A 160 -17.36 7.08 -2.90
N TYR A 161 -16.45 7.65 -2.12
CA TYR A 161 -15.57 6.92 -1.22
C TYR A 161 -16.38 6.08 -0.23
N ASN A 162 -17.34 6.71 0.47
CA ASN A 162 -18.20 6.03 1.44
C ASN A 162 -19.14 4.98 0.82
N GLU A 163 -19.46 5.12 -0.47
CA GLU A 163 -20.40 4.23 -1.16
C GLU A 163 -19.71 3.04 -1.84
N PHE A 164 -18.51 3.22 -2.41
CA PHE A 164 -17.87 2.24 -3.30
C PHE A 164 -16.54 1.69 -2.78
N TYR A 165 -15.88 2.37 -1.85
CA TYR A 165 -14.49 2.06 -1.49
C TYR A 165 -14.34 1.71 0.00
N TRP A 166 -14.80 2.61 0.88
CA TRP A 166 -14.64 2.48 2.33
C TRP A 166 -15.27 1.22 2.92
N PRO A 167 -16.52 0.82 2.58
CA PRO A 167 -17.17 -0.31 3.26
C PRO A 167 -16.37 -1.61 3.14
N SER A 168 -15.84 -1.90 1.95
CA SER A 168 -15.03 -3.10 1.71
C SER A 168 -13.62 -2.98 2.30
N LEU A 169 -12.96 -1.82 2.19
CA LEU A 169 -11.65 -1.61 2.83
C LEU A 169 -11.74 -1.76 4.35
N LYS A 170 -12.75 -1.13 4.97
CA LYS A 170 -13.05 -1.26 6.40
C LYS A 170 -13.25 -2.72 6.79
N LYS A 171 -14.00 -3.49 6.00
CA LYS A 171 -14.20 -4.92 6.23
C LYS A 171 -12.88 -5.70 6.18
N VAL A 172 -12.00 -5.42 5.21
CA VAL A 172 -10.65 -6.04 5.15
C VAL A 172 -9.86 -5.73 6.43
N ILE A 173 -9.77 -4.46 6.83
CA ILE A 173 -9.00 -4.03 8.01
C ILE A 173 -9.55 -4.68 9.29
N ILE A 174 -10.88 -4.67 9.48
CA ILE A 174 -11.50 -5.28 10.66
C ILE A 174 -11.22 -6.78 10.72
N ARG A 175 -11.34 -7.49 9.60
CA ARG A 175 -11.10 -8.94 9.56
C ARG A 175 -9.65 -9.30 9.84
N LEU A 176 -8.70 -8.51 9.36
CA LEU A 176 -7.29 -8.67 9.74
C LEU A 176 -7.09 -8.45 11.24
N TYR A 177 -7.66 -7.37 11.78
CA TYR A 177 -7.55 -7.03 13.20
C TYR A 177 -8.15 -8.10 14.12
N GLU A 178 -9.30 -8.68 13.75
CA GLU A 178 -9.93 -9.79 14.47
C GLU A 178 -9.07 -11.06 14.49
N GLU A 179 -8.26 -11.28 13.45
CA GLU A 179 -7.30 -12.40 13.35
C GLU A 179 -5.94 -12.06 13.99
N GLY A 180 -5.83 -10.92 14.68
CA GLY A 180 -4.61 -10.49 15.36
C GLY A 180 -3.56 -9.82 14.48
N VAL A 181 -3.91 -9.50 13.22
CA VAL A 181 -3.03 -8.80 12.28
C VAL A 181 -3.44 -7.33 12.19
N LYS A 182 -2.55 -6.42 12.57
CA LYS A 182 -2.78 -4.98 12.39
C LYS A 182 -2.60 -4.59 10.93
N SER A 183 -3.16 -3.45 10.53
CA SER A 183 -2.95 -2.93 9.18
C SER A 183 -2.09 -1.66 9.19
N GLU A 184 -1.09 -1.59 8.33
CA GLU A 184 -0.44 -0.34 7.95
C GLU A 184 -1.06 0.11 6.62
N VAL A 185 -2.01 1.03 6.70
CA VAL A 185 -2.71 1.53 5.50
C VAL A 185 -2.00 2.77 5.00
N PHE A 186 -1.48 2.69 3.79
CA PHE A 186 -0.85 3.79 3.09
C PHE A 186 -1.89 4.55 2.27
N PHE A 187 -2.36 5.66 2.84
CA PHE A 187 -3.30 6.58 2.24
C PHE A 187 -2.55 7.49 1.26
N GLU A 188 -2.47 7.06 0.00
CA GLU A 188 -1.83 7.84 -1.06
C GLU A 188 -2.66 9.07 -1.43
N GLY A 189 -1.97 10.12 -1.84
CA GLY A 189 -2.56 11.40 -2.15
C GLY A 189 -3.11 12.15 -0.95
N HIS A 190 -4.06 13.04 -1.24
CA HIS A 190 -4.82 13.78 -0.24
C HIS A 190 -5.99 12.96 0.30
N HIS A 191 -5.95 12.63 1.59
CA HIS A 191 -6.97 11.86 2.30
C HIS A 191 -7.76 12.71 3.32
N GLU A 192 -7.46 14.01 3.45
CA GLU A 192 -8.17 14.93 4.35
C GLU A 192 -9.70 14.87 4.23
N PRO A 193 -10.31 14.74 3.03
CA PRO A 193 -11.78 14.68 2.90
C PRO A 193 -12.42 13.43 3.51
N HIS A 194 -11.62 12.40 3.82
CA HIS A 194 -12.09 11.09 4.31
C HIS A 194 -11.57 10.76 5.71
N LEU A 195 -10.71 11.60 6.28
CA LEU A 195 -9.98 11.34 7.52
C LEU A 195 -10.84 10.86 8.69
N GLU A 196 -12.05 11.42 8.86
CA GLU A 196 -12.97 11.03 9.93
C GLU A 196 -13.52 9.61 9.79
N THR A 197 -13.57 9.05 8.58
CA THR A 197 -14.05 7.67 8.35
C THR A 197 -13.19 6.65 9.07
N ILE A 198 -11.89 6.93 9.24
CA ILE A 198 -10.93 6.07 9.96
C ILE A 198 -11.35 5.87 11.43
N LEU A 199 -12.09 6.80 12.03
CA LEU A 199 -12.62 6.69 13.40
C LEU A 199 -13.70 5.62 13.55
N GLU A 200 -14.21 5.07 12.44
CA GLU A 200 -15.14 3.95 12.47
C GLU A 200 -14.44 2.59 12.66
N LEU A 201 -13.11 2.54 12.56
CA LEU A 201 -12.32 1.34 12.85
C LEU A 201 -12.15 1.14 14.35
N PRO A 202 -11.85 -0.08 14.83
CA PRO A 202 -11.53 -0.31 16.24
C PRO A 202 -10.30 0.51 16.69
N ARG A 203 -10.28 0.98 17.95
CA ARG A 203 -9.07 1.61 18.49
C ARG A 203 -7.89 0.64 18.45
N GLY A 204 -6.73 1.10 18.00
CA GLY A 204 -5.52 0.28 17.88
C GLY A 204 -5.53 -0.70 16.71
N TRP A 205 -6.40 -0.50 15.71
CA TRP A 205 -6.47 -1.32 14.49
C TRP A 205 -5.14 -1.39 13.73
N GLY A 206 -4.29 -0.35 13.82
CA GLY A 206 -3.00 -0.34 13.13
C GLY A 206 -2.35 1.03 13.01
N ILE A 207 -1.89 1.35 11.80
CA ILE A 207 -1.12 2.54 11.46
C ILE A 207 -1.77 3.20 10.23
N ALA A 208 -2.09 4.49 10.35
CA ALA A 208 -2.51 5.33 9.24
C ALA A 208 -1.30 6.09 8.68
N TYR A 209 -0.75 5.61 7.58
CA TYR A 209 0.41 6.19 6.91
C TYR A 209 -0.06 7.11 5.77
N PHE A 210 0.34 8.37 5.79
CA PHE A 210 -0.11 9.38 4.84
C PHE A 210 1.00 9.87 3.91
N GLU A 211 0.70 9.93 2.61
CA GLU A 211 1.61 10.51 1.60
C GLU A 211 1.57 12.05 1.62
N LYS A 212 0.44 12.65 1.21
CA LYS A 212 0.30 14.12 1.08
C LYS A 212 -0.57 14.76 2.15
N THR A 213 -1.29 13.96 2.93
CA THR A 213 -2.21 14.45 3.96
C THR A 213 -1.44 15.14 5.08
N ASP A 214 -1.94 16.28 5.56
CA ASP A 214 -1.35 16.97 6.72
C ASP A 214 -1.41 16.10 7.98
N VAL A 215 -0.25 15.58 8.39
CA VAL A 215 -0.14 14.69 9.54
C VAL A 215 -0.42 15.36 10.88
N VAL A 216 -0.29 16.69 11.00
CA VAL A 216 -0.65 17.42 12.22
C VAL A 216 -2.17 17.36 12.39
N LYS A 217 -2.91 17.69 11.33
CA LYS A 217 -4.37 17.57 11.30
C LYS A 217 -4.81 16.12 11.48
N ALA A 218 -4.15 15.17 10.82
CA ALA A 218 -4.43 13.74 10.99
C ALA A 218 -4.25 13.31 12.45
N LYS A 219 -3.19 13.77 13.12
CA LYS A 219 -2.90 13.47 14.52
C LYS A 219 -3.95 14.05 15.47
N GLU A 220 -4.45 15.24 15.19
CA GLU A 220 -5.54 15.85 15.97
C GLU A 220 -6.84 15.05 15.85
N VAL A 221 -7.24 14.68 14.64
CA VAL A 221 -8.48 13.91 14.39
C VAL A 221 -8.39 12.49 14.93
N LEU A 222 -7.25 11.82 14.72
CA LEU A 222 -7.04 10.41 15.08
C LEU A 222 -6.43 10.22 16.48
N LYS A 223 -6.45 11.26 17.31
CA LYS A 223 -5.88 11.25 18.66
C LYS A 223 -6.45 10.10 19.50
N ASP A 224 -5.55 9.40 20.19
CA ASP A 224 -5.86 8.24 21.05
C ASP A 224 -6.60 7.09 20.34
N HIS A 225 -6.65 7.11 19.00
CA HIS A 225 -7.40 6.14 18.19
C HIS A 225 -6.48 5.15 17.48
N THR A 226 -5.52 5.66 16.70
CA THR A 226 -4.57 4.86 15.92
C THR A 226 -3.22 5.56 15.81
N CYS A 227 -2.19 4.84 15.37
CA CYS A 227 -0.90 5.47 15.09
C CYS A 227 -0.97 6.27 13.79
N VAL A 228 -0.37 7.46 13.75
CA VAL A 228 -0.23 8.25 12.53
C VAL A 228 1.21 8.16 12.04
N MET A 229 1.41 7.89 10.77
CA MET A 229 2.72 7.77 10.14
C MET A 229 2.84 8.70 8.93
N GLY A 230 4.04 9.23 8.69
CA GLY A 230 4.34 10.10 7.54
C GLY A 230 4.93 11.44 7.93
N GLY A 231 4.68 12.46 7.11
CA GLY A 231 5.05 13.85 7.42
C GLY A 231 6.42 14.29 6.90
N LEU A 232 7.13 13.48 6.11
CA LEU A 232 8.41 13.88 5.53
C LEU A 232 8.33 13.88 3.98
N PRO A 233 8.12 15.05 3.35
CA PRO A 233 8.10 15.15 1.90
C PRO A 233 9.44 14.73 1.28
N ILE A 234 9.43 13.87 0.26
CA ILE A 234 10.67 13.47 -0.43
C ILE A 234 11.38 14.66 -1.07
N SER A 235 10.62 15.63 -1.58
CA SER A 235 11.19 16.87 -2.13
C SER A 235 12.09 17.60 -1.13
N LEU A 236 11.73 17.59 0.17
CA LEU A 236 12.56 18.17 1.22
C LEU A 236 13.94 17.49 1.28
N LEU A 237 13.97 16.15 1.27
CA LEU A 237 15.23 15.40 1.31
C LEU A 237 16.08 15.62 0.06
N VAL A 238 15.45 15.78 -1.10
CA VAL A 238 16.14 15.96 -2.38
C VAL A 238 16.75 17.36 -2.52
N SER A 239 16.01 18.42 -2.15
CA SER A 239 16.38 19.79 -2.52
C SER A 239 16.76 20.71 -1.37
N ALA A 240 16.47 20.36 -0.11
CA ALA A 240 16.77 21.23 1.02
C ALA A 240 18.24 21.10 1.48
N THR A 241 18.66 22.03 2.34
CA THR A 241 19.91 21.95 3.08
C THR A 241 19.75 21.14 4.39
N PRO A 242 20.83 20.59 4.94
CA PRO A 242 20.81 19.92 6.25
C PRO A 242 20.16 20.75 7.37
N GLN A 243 20.37 22.07 7.38
CA GLN A 243 19.80 22.98 8.38
C GLN A 243 18.29 23.14 8.21
N GLU A 244 17.79 23.21 6.98
CA GLU A 244 16.35 23.28 6.70
C GLU A 244 15.66 21.96 7.09
N ILE A 245 16.33 20.82 6.91
CA ILE A 245 15.81 19.51 7.36
C ILE A 245 15.73 19.45 8.88
N ASP A 246 16.78 19.87 9.60
CA ASP A 246 16.78 19.92 11.07
C ASP A 246 15.62 20.78 11.62
N GLU A 247 15.46 21.99 11.09
CA GLU A 247 14.39 22.91 11.54
C GLU A 247 12.99 22.40 11.17
N TYR A 248 12.84 21.77 10.00
CA TYR A 248 11.59 21.15 9.59
C TYR A 248 11.18 20.02 10.55
N VAL A 249 12.10 19.07 10.80
CA VAL A 249 11.85 17.92 11.68
C VAL A 249 11.54 18.39 13.10
N LYS A 250 12.31 19.35 13.62
CA LYS A 250 12.04 19.96 14.93
C LYS A 250 10.64 20.53 15.01
N THR A 251 10.26 21.40 14.07
CA THR A 251 8.96 22.08 14.06
C THR A 251 7.81 21.09 13.93
N LEU A 252 7.98 20.05 13.12
CA LEU A 252 6.98 19.00 12.95
C LEU A 252 6.81 18.22 14.26
N LEU A 253 7.91 17.71 14.83
CA LEU A 253 7.88 16.90 16.04
C LEU A 253 7.34 17.66 17.24
N GLU A 254 7.62 18.96 17.40
CA GLU A 254 6.99 19.79 18.45
C GLU A 254 5.45 19.73 18.43
N LYS A 255 4.85 19.54 17.25
CA LYS A 255 3.38 19.46 17.08
C LYS A 255 2.84 18.05 17.25
N VAL A 256 3.54 17.03 16.73
CA VAL A 256 2.99 15.65 16.63
C VAL A 256 3.51 14.68 17.70
N LYS A 257 4.62 15.00 18.37
CA LYS A 257 5.21 14.18 19.45
C LYS A 257 4.33 14.08 20.71
N PRO A 258 3.69 15.16 21.21
CA PRO A 258 2.93 15.10 22.46
C PRO A 258 1.84 14.01 22.43
N GLY A 259 1.84 13.14 23.45
CA GLY A 259 0.90 12.01 23.55
C GLY A 259 1.35 10.73 22.83
N GLY A 260 2.48 10.74 22.12
CA GLY A 260 3.00 9.58 21.39
C GLY A 260 2.09 9.14 20.23
N GLY A 261 2.29 7.93 19.70
CA GLY A 261 1.48 7.39 18.60
C GLY A 261 1.67 8.14 17.27
N PHE A 262 2.90 8.58 17.00
CA PHE A 262 3.32 9.13 15.72
C PHE A 262 4.61 8.44 15.27
N ILE A 263 4.71 8.11 13.99
CA ILE A 263 5.92 7.57 13.35
C ILE A 263 6.32 8.52 12.23
N LEU A 264 7.46 9.19 12.37
CA LEU A 264 7.99 10.00 11.26
C LEU A 264 8.39 9.06 10.13
N ALA A 265 7.85 9.28 8.94
CA ALA A 265 8.20 8.50 7.77
C ALA A 265 8.24 9.37 6.50
N PRO A 266 9.09 9.02 5.51
CA PRO A 266 9.01 9.58 4.17
C PRO A 266 7.59 9.51 3.60
N ALA A 267 7.18 10.48 2.78
CA ALA A 267 5.86 10.45 2.13
C ALA A 267 5.70 9.27 1.15
N VAL A 268 6.81 8.75 0.62
CA VAL A 268 6.87 7.51 -0.17
C VAL A 268 8.13 6.75 0.22
N GLY A 269 8.07 5.42 0.18
CA GLY A 269 9.15 4.52 0.64
C GLY A 269 10.43 4.52 -0.20
N THR A 270 10.65 5.51 -1.08
CA THR A 270 11.85 5.59 -1.92
C THR A 270 12.34 7.04 -2.05
N ALA A 271 13.65 7.21 -1.94
CA ALA A 271 14.33 8.46 -2.27
C ALA A 271 15.03 8.31 -3.63
N PRO A 272 14.98 9.32 -4.53
CA PRO A 272 15.74 9.29 -5.77
C PRO A 272 17.24 9.13 -5.53
N ALA A 273 17.96 8.48 -6.44
CA ALA A 273 19.41 8.28 -6.34
C ALA A 273 20.23 9.58 -6.24
N ILE A 274 19.66 10.70 -6.72
CA ILE A 274 20.23 12.04 -6.63
C ILE A 274 20.12 12.68 -5.24
N THR A 275 19.43 12.02 -4.29
CA THR A 275 19.24 12.56 -2.93
C THR A 275 20.60 12.66 -2.22
N PRO A 276 21.01 13.84 -1.73
CA PRO A 276 22.29 14.01 -1.06
C PRO A 276 22.40 13.15 0.21
N PRO A 277 23.46 12.34 0.40
CA PRO A 277 23.63 11.54 1.61
C PRO A 277 23.64 12.37 2.91
N GLU A 278 24.21 13.58 2.87
CA GLU A 278 24.21 14.51 4.00
C GLU A 278 22.80 14.90 4.46
N ASN A 279 21.82 14.92 3.55
CA ASN A 279 20.42 15.21 3.89
C ASN A 279 19.77 14.02 4.61
N ILE A 280 20.12 12.80 4.24
CA ILE A 280 19.70 11.59 4.95
C ILE A 280 20.31 11.56 6.36
N HIS A 281 21.60 11.89 6.49
CA HIS A 281 22.25 12.00 7.80
C HIS A 281 21.64 13.11 8.66
N ALA A 282 21.31 14.27 8.07
CA ALA A 282 20.64 15.36 8.77
C ALA A 282 19.27 14.96 9.30
N LEU A 283 18.47 14.24 8.50
CA LEU A 283 17.20 13.67 8.93
C LEU A 283 17.37 12.75 10.15
N ILE A 284 18.28 11.76 10.05
CA ILE A 284 18.53 10.81 11.15
C ILE A 284 18.96 11.56 12.41
N SER A 285 19.89 12.49 12.29
CA SER A 285 20.40 13.27 13.43
C SER A 285 19.31 14.14 14.06
N ALA A 286 18.43 14.74 13.26
CA ALA A 286 17.30 15.53 13.75
C ALA A 286 16.28 14.65 14.48
N VAL A 287 16.00 13.44 13.98
CA VAL A 287 15.14 12.48 14.65
C VAL A 287 15.73 12.05 15.99
N GLU A 288 17.03 11.75 16.06
CA GLU A 288 17.70 11.40 17.33
C GLU A 288 17.69 12.55 18.34
N LYS A 289 17.76 13.80 17.87
CA LYS A 289 17.80 15.00 18.72
C LYS A 289 16.43 15.40 19.26
N TYR A 290 15.39 15.28 18.46
CA TYR A 290 14.06 15.83 18.76
C TYR A 290 12.97 14.76 19.01
N GLY A 291 13.20 13.51 18.57
CA GLY A 291 12.33 12.34 18.79
C GLY A 291 12.18 11.96 20.25
#